data_AF-A0A821VVY3-F1
#
_entry.id   AF-A0A821VVY3-F1
#
_cell.length_a   1.000
_cell.length_b   1.000
_cell.length_c   1.000
_cell.angle_alpha   90.00
_cell.angle_beta   90.00
_cell.angle_gamma   90.00
#
_symmetry.space_group_name_H-M   'P 1'
#
loop_
_entity.id
_entity.type
_entity.pdbx_description
1 polymer ?
#
loop_
_entity_poly.entity_id
_entity_poly.type
_entity_poly.pdbx_seq_one_letter_code
_entity_poly.pdbx_strand_id
1 'polypeptide(L)'
;MGSSDKASNKGHRATPHDGSAIELVGLCRSTLAWVIQMNKNGYYPYDSIETSIGSGGKMKLLLSEWLNKIDENFEKEFWIDQSNSSQYVNQKQIYKDTINSSLQWADFQLRPNFLIVAVVVRFSFFFLKISIKKAPEMFDKIHIWSALEQVESILLGKYDIKTLDPSDFNYVSDYINDDDSHDYKRAHGFNYHNGPEWLWLMGYYIRAKLYWSKQRDDPLIVKQTIKHVRKCLTSHIQLLNSTDWRGLPEVTNANGHTCPYSCYVQAWSSATFIEAFYDLQRS
;
A
#
# COMPACT_ATOMS: atom_id res chain seq x y z
N MET A 1 -16.60 0.74 -9.67
CA MET A 1 -17.70 1.72 -9.84
C MET A 1 -19.01 0.97 -9.65
N GLY A 2 -19.93 1.46 -8.84
CA GLY A 2 -21.22 0.80 -8.65
C GLY A 2 -22.09 0.84 -9.89
N SER A 3 -22.91 -0.19 -10.05
CA SER A 3 -23.71 -0.40 -11.26
C SER A 3 -25.13 -0.91 -10.99
N SER A 4 -25.52 -1.13 -9.74
CA SER A 4 -26.86 -1.60 -9.38
C SER A 4 -27.82 -0.42 -9.22
N ASP A 5 -28.79 -0.33 -10.13
CA ASP A 5 -29.96 0.56 -9.95
C ASP A 5 -30.79 0.12 -8.74
N LYS A 6 -30.93 -1.21 -8.56
CA LYS A 6 -31.77 -1.85 -7.52
C LYS A 6 -31.30 -1.56 -6.09
N ALA A 7 -29.99 -1.52 -5.88
CA ALA A 7 -29.37 -1.16 -4.61
C ALA A 7 -29.02 0.33 -4.50
N SER A 8 -29.39 1.14 -5.51
CA SER A 8 -29.11 2.57 -5.57
C SER A 8 -27.62 2.93 -5.51
N ASN A 9 -26.72 2.04 -5.96
CA ASN A 9 -25.26 2.29 -5.95
C ASN A 9 -24.69 2.65 -7.33
N LYS A 10 -25.51 2.65 -8.39
CA LYS A 10 -25.10 2.98 -9.75
C LYS A 10 -24.49 4.37 -9.86
N GLY A 11 -23.29 4.45 -10.45
CA GLY A 11 -22.56 5.71 -10.62
C GLY A 11 -21.83 6.20 -9.35
N HIS A 12 -21.99 5.52 -8.23
CA HIS A 12 -21.25 5.80 -7.01
C HIS A 12 -19.93 5.02 -6.97
N ARG A 13 -18.87 5.65 -6.46
CA ARG A 13 -17.59 4.98 -6.20
C ARG A 13 -17.65 4.34 -4.82
N ALA A 14 -17.30 3.06 -4.73
CA ALA A 14 -17.23 2.33 -3.47
C ALA A 14 -16.02 2.72 -2.61
N THR A 15 -14.92 3.02 -3.29
CA THR A 15 -13.65 3.46 -2.72
C THR A 15 -13.15 4.67 -3.52
N PRO A 16 -13.82 5.84 -3.41
CA PRO A 16 -13.26 7.06 -3.96
C PRO A 16 -11.93 7.32 -3.23
N HIS A 17 -10.85 7.33 -4.00
CA HIS A 17 -9.48 7.48 -3.51
C HIS A 17 -8.91 8.81 -4.00
N ASP A 18 -9.69 9.88 -3.82
CA ASP A 18 -9.33 11.24 -4.20
C ASP A 18 -8.49 11.93 -3.11
N GLY A 19 -7.93 13.10 -3.45
CA GLY A 19 -6.95 13.78 -2.60
C GLY A 19 -5.53 13.23 -2.84
N SER A 20 -4.74 13.15 -1.76
CA SER A 20 -3.35 12.69 -1.82
C SER A 20 -3.22 11.24 -1.37
N ALA A 21 -3.33 10.29 -2.31
CA ALA A 21 -3.14 8.86 -2.05
C ALA A 21 -1.69 8.54 -1.64
N ILE A 22 -1.53 7.76 -0.57
CA ILE A 22 -0.22 7.46 0.02
C ILE A 22 0.75 6.84 -1.00
N GLU A 23 0.28 5.89 -1.80
CA GLU A 23 1.08 5.19 -2.81
C GLU A 23 1.53 6.12 -3.94
N LEU A 24 0.68 7.06 -4.37
CA LEU A 24 1.04 8.02 -5.41
C LEU A 24 2.09 9.01 -4.91
N VAL A 25 1.99 9.47 -3.65
CA VAL A 25 3.01 10.33 -3.04
C VAL A 25 4.34 9.59 -2.93
N GLY A 26 4.32 8.33 -2.48
CA GLY A 26 5.51 7.49 -2.40
C GLY A 26 6.19 7.21 -3.75
N LEU A 27 5.40 6.87 -4.77
CA LEU A 27 5.89 6.64 -6.13
C LEU A 27 6.42 7.92 -6.77
N CYS A 28 5.75 9.05 -6.56
CA CYS A 28 6.21 10.38 -6.99
C CYS A 28 7.58 10.69 -6.37
N ARG A 29 7.70 10.54 -5.06
CA ARG A 29 8.96 10.74 -4.33
C ARG A 29 10.07 9.85 -4.86
N SER A 30 9.79 8.56 -5.10
CA SER A 30 10.77 7.62 -5.66
C SER A 30 11.19 8.00 -7.08
N THR A 31 10.25 8.47 -7.89
CA THR A 31 10.51 8.92 -9.26
C THR A 31 11.36 10.18 -9.26
N LEU A 32 11.04 11.16 -8.42
CA LEU A 32 11.83 12.39 -8.21
C LEU A 32 13.28 12.05 -7.84
N ALA A 33 13.48 11.17 -6.87
CA ALA A 33 14.82 10.71 -6.46
C ALA A 33 15.61 10.14 -7.64
N TRP A 34 14.97 9.28 -8.43
CA TRP A 34 15.59 8.66 -9.60
C TRP A 34 15.94 9.68 -10.70
N VAL A 35 15.01 10.56 -11.09
CA VAL A 35 15.28 11.54 -12.16
C VAL A 35 16.31 12.58 -11.75
N ILE A 36 16.35 13.00 -10.47
CA ILE A 36 17.40 13.89 -9.94
C ILE A 36 18.77 13.21 -10.08
N GLN A 37 18.87 11.92 -9.76
CA GLN A 37 20.11 11.17 -9.93
C GLN A 37 20.50 11.03 -11.41
N MET A 38 19.52 10.77 -12.28
CA MET A 38 19.77 10.69 -13.73
C MET A 38 20.22 12.03 -14.30
N ASN A 39 19.70 13.15 -13.79
CA ASN A 39 20.15 14.48 -14.18
C ASN A 39 21.60 14.75 -13.76
N LYS A 40 21.95 14.43 -12.51
CA LYS A 40 23.33 14.55 -12.02
C LYS A 40 24.32 13.69 -12.80
N ASN A 41 23.88 12.54 -13.29
CA ASN A 41 24.69 11.64 -14.11
C ASN A 41 24.72 12.03 -15.60
N GLY A 42 24.01 13.08 -16.02
CA GLY A 42 23.94 13.54 -17.41
C GLY A 42 22.98 12.74 -18.31
N TYR A 43 22.19 11.83 -17.76
CA TYR A 43 21.22 11.01 -18.51
C TYR A 43 19.82 11.64 -18.61
N TYR A 44 19.54 12.68 -17.82
CA TYR A 44 18.25 13.38 -17.84
C TYR A 44 18.46 14.89 -17.91
N PRO A 45 17.88 15.61 -18.88
CA PRO A 45 18.26 17.01 -19.14
C PRO A 45 17.60 18.04 -18.22
N TYR A 46 16.59 17.66 -17.43
CA TYR A 46 15.79 18.61 -16.64
C TYR A 46 16.04 18.48 -15.14
N ASP A 47 16.15 19.63 -14.46
CA ASP A 47 16.32 19.74 -13.00
C ASP A 47 15.12 20.41 -12.30
N SER A 48 14.14 20.85 -13.07
CA SER A 48 13.03 21.71 -12.62
C SER A 48 11.82 21.62 -13.52
N ILE A 49 10.69 22.13 -13.02
CA ILE A 49 9.45 22.33 -13.76
C ILE A 49 9.00 23.78 -13.63
N GLU A 50 8.28 24.27 -14.65
CA GLU A 50 7.51 25.52 -14.54
C GLU A 50 6.06 25.19 -14.17
N THR A 51 5.53 25.85 -13.14
CA THR A 51 4.12 25.73 -12.76
C THR A 51 3.49 27.10 -12.58
N SER A 52 2.19 27.19 -12.76
CA SER A 52 1.43 28.41 -12.49
C SER A 52 1.16 28.55 -11.00
N ILE A 53 1.25 29.78 -10.49
CA ILE A 53 0.83 30.18 -9.15
C ILE A 53 -0.65 30.57 -9.23
N GLY A 54 -1.45 30.26 -8.20
CA GLY A 54 -2.87 30.62 -8.14
C GLY A 54 -3.17 32.13 -8.31
N SER A 55 -2.17 32.99 -8.12
CA SER A 55 -2.24 34.45 -8.37
C SER A 55 -1.97 34.86 -9.82
N GLY A 56 -1.77 33.92 -10.75
CA GLY A 56 -1.56 34.21 -12.19
C GLY A 56 -0.10 34.35 -12.62
N GLY A 57 0.88 34.09 -11.74
CA GLY A 57 2.30 34.06 -12.09
C GLY A 57 2.81 32.67 -12.51
N LYS A 58 4.02 32.60 -13.07
CA LYS A 58 4.76 31.33 -13.22
C LYS A 58 5.83 31.23 -12.13
N MET A 59 6.04 30.02 -11.62
CA MET A 59 7.16 29.69 -10.73
C MET A 59 7.96 28.52 -11.30
N LYS A 60 9.28 28.63 -11.19
CA LYS A 60 10.19 27.51 -11.41
C LYS A 60 10.34 26.77 -10.09
N LEU A 61 10.09 25.46 -10.08
CA LEU A 61 10.25 24.58 -8.93
C LEU A 61 11.34 23.56 -9.26
N LEU A 62 12.41 23.49 -8.46
CA LEU A 62 13.43 22.46 -8.62
C LEU A 62 12.85 21.09 -8.22
N LEU A 63 13.21 20.04 -8.95
CA LEU A 63 12.78 18.67 -8.61
C LEU A 63 13.30 18.26 -7.22
N SER A 64 14.48 18.75 -6.82
CA SER A 64 15.03 18.55 -5.48
C SER A 64 14.23 19.25 -4.38
N GLU A 65 13.72 20.45 -4.65
CA GLU A 65 12.86 21.17 -3.70
C GLU A 65 11.53 20.44 -3.52
N TRP A 66 10.96 19.91 -4.61
CA TRP A 66 9.77 19.08 -4.54
C TRP A 66 10.00 17.82 -3.70
N LEU A 67 11.10 17.09 -3.97
CA LEU A 67 11.44 15.90 -3.18
C LEU A 67 11.59 16.23 -1.68
N ASN A 68 12.30 17.30 -1.34
CA ASN A 68 12.47 17.73 0.06
C ASN A 68 11.12 18.07 0.71
N LYS A 69 10.20 18.72 -0.01
CA LYS A 69 8.85 18.99 0.50
C LYS A 69 8.08 17.72 0.82
N ILE A 70 8.23 16.65 0.02
CA ILE A 70 7.61 15.37 0.36
C ILE A 70 8.25 14.80 1.61
N ASP A 71 9.58 14.71 1.65
CA ASP A 71 10.32 14.13 2.78
C ASP A 71 10.05 14.87 4.11
N GLU A 72 9.89 16.19 4.09
CA GLU A 72 9.63 17.00 5.29
C GLU A 72 8.21 16.89 5.83
N ASN A 73 7.24 16.47 5.01
CA ASN A 73 5.82 16.51 5.36
C ASN A 73 5.15 15.13 5.39
N PHE A 74 5.70 14.12 4.70
CA PHE A 74 5.05 12.82 4.57
C PHE A 74 4.67 12.20 5.93
N GLU A 75 5.64 12.04 6.84
CA GLU A 75 5.37 11.50 8.18
C GLU A 75 4.35 12.35 8.95
N LYS A 76 4.49 13.68 8.92
CA LYS A 76 3.61 14.60 9.66
C LYS A 76 2.15 14.49 9.22
N GLU A 77 1.94 14.33 7.93
CA GLU A 77 0.60 14.36 7.34
C GLU A 77 -0.08 12.99 7.34
N PHE A 78 0.68 11.91 7.06
CA PHE A 78 0.14 10.56 6.95
C PHE A 78 0.13 9.78 8.26
N TRP A 79 1.05 10.02 9.20
CA TRP A 79 1.09 9.24 10.43
C TRP A 79 -0.08 9.58 11.37
N ILE A 80 -0.72 8.54 11.91
CA ILE A 80 -1.72 8.67 12.96
C ILE A 80 -1.09 8.18 14.27
N ASP A 81 -0.62 9.12 15.08
CA ASP A 81 -0.09 8.82 16.41
C ASP A 81 -1.19 8.39 17.42
N GLN A 82 -0.75 7.92 18.58
CA GLN A 82 -1.62 7.48 19.68
C GLN A 82 -2.51 8.59 20.26
N SER A 83 -2.02 9.83 20.24
CA SER A 83 -2.68 11.00 20.83
C SER A 83 -3.66 11.71 19.90
N ASN A 84 -3.69 11.33 18.61
CA ASN A 84 -4.56 11.93 17.62
C ASN A 84 -6.01 11.88 18.10
N SER A 85 -6.72 13.01 18.12
CA SER A 85 -8.08 13.11 18.67
C SER A 85 -9.16 13.32 17.62
N SER A 86 -8.81 13.19 16.32
CA SER A 86 -9.78 13.29 15.23
C SER A 86 -10.89 12.25 15.41
N GLN A 87 -12.15 12.70 15.27
CA GLN A 87 -13.35 11.86 15.34
C GLN A 87 -13.39 10.77 14.26
N TYR A 88 -12.58 10.90 13.21
CA TYR A 88 -12.54 9.96 12.09
C TYR A 88 -11.57 8.80 12.28
N VAL A 89 -10.77 8.82 13.35
CA VAL A 89 -9.76 7.79 13.56
C VAL A 89 -10.38 6.50 14.07
N ASN A 90 -10.33 5.44 13.25
CA ASN A 90 -10.68 4.09 13.67
C ASN A 90 -9.50 3.37 14.36
N GLN A 91 -8.31 3.45 13.77
CA GLN A 91 -7.09 2.81 14.28
C GLN A 91 -5.97 3.83 14.53
N LYS A 92 -5.11 3.54 15.51
CA LYS A 92 -3.92 4.33 15.85
C LYS A 92 -2.66 3.59 15.43
N GLN A 93 -1.55 4.33 15.35
CA GLN A 93 -0.24 3.81 14.98
C GLN A 93 -0.22 3.19 13.58
N ILE A 94 -0.89 3.88 12.66
CA ILE A 94 -1.02 3.50 11.26
C ILE A 94 -0.73 4.72 10.38
N TYR A 95 -0.57 4.49 9.09
CA TYR A 95 -0.58 5.57 8.10
C TYR A 95 -1.97 5.71 7.51
N LYS A 96 -2.41 6.97 7.37
CA LYS A 96 -3.57 7.35 6.56
C LYS A 96 -3.45 6.79 5.15
N ASP A 97 -4.58 6.47 4.54
CA ASP A 97 -4.63 6.00 3.16
C ASP A 97 -4.61 7.17 2.15
N THR A 98 -5.25 8.28 2.53
CA THR A 98 -5.29 9.53 1.79
C THR A 98 -5.15 10.74 2.69
N ILE A 99 -4.89 11.90 2.10
CA ILE A 99 -5.02 13.20 2.75
C ILE A 99 -5.93 14.09 1.91
N ASN A 100 -6.88 14.77 2.58
CA ASN A 100 -7.82 15.71 1.98
C ASN A 100 -8.72 15.06 0.93
N SER A 101 -9.14 13.81 1.15
CA SER A 101 -10.22 13.21 0.35
C SER A 101 -11.54 13.96 0.58
N SER A 102 -12.42 13.92 -0.42
CA SER A 102 -13.77 14.49 -0.31
C SER A 102 -14.59 13.88 0.82
N LEU A 103 -14.32 12.61 1.17
CA LEU A 103 -14.88 11.92 2.31
C LEU A 103 -13.85 11.85 3.44
N GLN A 104 -13.85 12.83 4.34
CA GLN A 104 -12.79 13.00 5.35
C GLN A 104 -12.45 11.75 6.18
N TRP A 105 -13.39 10.84 6.42
CA TRP A 105 -13.12 9.60 7.14
C TRP A 105 -12.31 8.57 6.33
N ALA A 106 -12.34 8.65 5.00
CA ALA A 106 -11.58 7.76 4.12
C ALA A 106 -10.07 7.92 4.31
N ASP A 107 -9.62 9.14 4.63
CA ASP A 107 -8.23 9.44 4.99
C ASP A 107 -7.72 8.53 6.12
N PHE A 108 -8.57 8.21 7.09
CA PHE A 108 -8.18 7.53 8.33
C PHE A 108 -8.38 6.00 8.30
N GLN A 109 -8.75 5.44 7.15
CA GLN A 109 -8.95 4.00 7.03
C GLN A 109 -7.61 3.25 7.08
N LEU A 110 -7.54 2.20 7.90
CA LEU A 110 -6.43 1.26 7.82
C LEU A 110 -6.58 0.43 6.55
N ARG A 111 -5.73 0.75 5.56
CA ARG A 111 -5.63 0.07 4.27
C ARG A 111 -4.19 -0.31 3.98
N PRO A 112 -3.97 -1.34 3.15
CA PRO A 112 -2.63 -1.87 2.90
C PRO A 112 -1.81 -1.08 1.87
N ASN A 113 -2.31 0.02 1.32
CA ASN A 113 -1.64 0.74 0.21
C ASN A 113 -0.28 1.33 0.61
N PHE A 114 -0.09 1.70 1.88
CA PHE A 114 1.20 2.17 2.39
C PHE A 114 2.32 1.12 2.26
N LEU A 115 1.99 -0.18 2.16
CA LEU A 115 2.96 -1.25 1.94
C LEU A 115 3.75 -1.05 0.64
N ILE A 116 3.11 -0.46 -0.38
CA ILE A 116 3.76 -0.12 -1.65
C ILE A 116 4.88 0.87 -1.39
N VAL A 117 4.56 1.95 -0.66
CA VAL A 117 5.52 3.00 -0.28
C VAL A 117 6.64 2.43 0.57
N ALA A 118 6.30 1.57 1.54
CA ALA A 118 7.25 0.91 2.43
C ALA A 118 8.32 0.07 1.70
N VAL A 119 8.02 -0.36 0.47
CA VAL A 119 8.96 -1.07 -0.42
C VAL A 119 9.69 -0.12 -1.37
N VAL A 120 8.97 0.76 -2.08
CA VAL A 120 9.58 1.53 -3.20
C VAL A 120 10.60 2.57 -2.72
N VAL A 121 10.42 3.14 -1.52
CA VAL A 121 11.35 4.15 -0.98
C VAL A 121 12.74 3.57 -0.69
N ARG A 122 12.88 2.24 -0.57
CA ARG A 122 14.17 1.56 -0.43
C ARG A 122 15.09 1.79 -1.64
N PHE A 123 14.55 1.77 -2.84
CA PHE A 123 15.36 1.92 -4.06
C PHE A 123 15.98 3.31 -4.15
N SER A 124 15.25 4.32 -3.68
CA SER A 124 15.76 5.69 -3.62
C SER A 124 16.97 5.81 -2.70
N PHE A 125 17.03 5.06 -1.60
CA PHE A 125 18.16 5.12 -0.66
C PHE A 125 19.48 4.66 -1.31
N PHE A 126 19.44 3.64 -2.18
CA PHE A 126 20.62 3.18 -2.90
C PHE A 126 21.16 4.25 -3.88
N PHE A 127 20.26 4.99 -4.53
CA PHE A 127 20.65 6.07 -5.44
C PHE A 127 21.05 7.37 -4.71
N LEU A 128 20.34 7.76 -3.64
CA LEU A 128 20.59 9.03 -2.93
C LEU A 128 21.83 9.02 -2.04
N LYS A 129 22.27 7.86 -1.51
CA LYS A 129 23.46 7.80 -0.64
C LYS A 129 24.74 8.26 -1.34
N ILE A 130 24.76 8.20 -2.68
CA ILE A 130 25.86 8.68 -3.52
C ILE A 130 25.87 10.21 -3.62
N SER A 131 24.76 10.90 -3.31
CA SER A 131 24.59 12.31 -3.67
C SER A 131 24.09 13.24 -2.56
N ILE A 132 23.55 12.73 -1.45
CA ILE A 132 23.09 13.56 -0.32
C ILE A 132 23.50 12.88 1.00
N LYS A 133 24.37 13.52 1.79
CA LYS A 133 24.93 12.98 3.06
C LYS A 133 23.89 12.65 4.14
N LYS A 134 22.65 13.12 3.99
CA LYS A 134 21.51 12.85 4.87
C LYS A 134 20.23 12.82 4.05
N ALA A 135 20.03 11.78 3.24
CA ALA A 135 18.68 11.50 2.73
C ALA A 135 17.85 11.00 3.92
N PRO A 136 16.87 11.76 4.44
CA PRO A 136 15.98 11.21 5.46
C PRO A 136 15.25 9.99 4.88
N GLU A 137 15.11 8.94 5.68
CA GLU A 137 14.11 7.93 5.34
C GLU A 137 12.74 8.61 5.42
N MET A 138 11.96 8.51 4.34
CA MET A 138 10.62 9.10 4.25
C MET A 138 9.70 8.60 5.36
N PHE A 139 10.00 7.43 5.92
CA PHE A 139 9.34 6.87 7.09
C PHE A 139 10.18 7.01 8.35
N ASP A 140 9.53 7.23 9.49
CA ASP A 140 10.11 6.96 10.80
C ASP A 140 10.17 5.44 11.04
N LYS A 141 11.35 4.94 11.44
CA LYS A 141 11.63 3.51 11.62
C LYS A 141 10.77 2.82 12.68
N ILE A 142 10.34 3.55 13.70
CA ILE A 142 9.48 3.03 14.77
C ILE A 142 8.04 3.01 14.28
N HIS A 143 7.59 4.09 13.66
CA HIS A 143 6.24 4.21 13.13
C HIS A 143 5.95 3.16 12.05
N ILE A 144 6.84 2.99 11.06
CA ILE A 144 6.63 2.01 9.99
C ILE A 144 6.65 0.58 10.49
N TRP A 145 7.49 0.27 11.47
CA TRP A 145 7.50 -1.05 12.08
C TRP A 145 6.19 -1.33 12.82
N SER A 146 5.69 -0.36 13.60
CA SER A 146 4.41 -0.44 14.30
C SER A 146 3.24 -0.60 13.32
N ALA A 147 3.19 0.17 12.23
CA ALA A 147 2.17 0.01 11.18
C ALA A 147 2.21 -1.38 10.52
N LEU A 148 3.40 -1.96 10.31
CA LEU A 148 3.53 -3.32 9.80
C LEU A 148 3.05 -4.40 10.81
N GLU A 149 3.17 -4.15 12.11
CA GLU A 149 2.58 -4.99 13.16
C GLU A 149 1.05 -4.86 13.20
N GLN A 150 0.50 -3.68 12.93
CA GLN A 150 -0.94 -3.47 12.74
C GLN A 150 -1.47 -4.23 11.52
N VAL A 151 -0.73 -4.23 10.40
CA VAL A 151 -1.08 -5.06 9.22
C VAL A 151 -1.06 -6.55 9.57
N GLU A 152 -0.02 -7.01 10.26
CA GLU A 152 0.12 -8.42 10.66
C GLU A 152 -1.02 -8.89 11.58
N SER A 153 -1.49 -8.02 12.46
CA SER A 153 -2.54 -8.35 13.43
C SER A 153 -3.97 -8.19 12.88
N ILE A 154 -4.21 -7.21 12.01
CA ILE A 154 -5.56 -6.82 11.59
C ILE A 154 -5.86 -7.23 10.13
N LEU A 155 -4.94 -6.97 9.21
CA LEU A 155 -5.21 -7.14 7.78
C LEU A 155 -4.71 -8.46 7.20
N LEU A 156 -3.76 -9.13 7.86
CA LEU A 156 -3.18 -10.38 7.37
C LEU A 156 -4.24 -11.49 7.31
N GLY A 157 -4.52 -11.95 6.09
CA GLY A 157 -5.36 -13.12 5.80
C GLY A 157 -4.53 -14.40 5.78
N LYS A 158 -5.14 -15.48 5.28
CA LYS A 158 -4.47 -16.79 5.21
C LYS A 158 -3.39 -16.82 4.14
N TYR A 159 -3.65 -16.16 3.00
CA TYR A 159 -2.76 -16.12 1.83
C TYR A 159 -2.54 -14.69 1.28
N ASP A 160 -3.07 -13.69 1.94
CA ASP A 160 -3.44 -12.42 1.31
C ASP A 160 -3.59 -11.33 2.37
N ILE A 161 -3.87 -10.12 1.92
CA ILE A 161 -4.08 -8.95 2.78
C ILE A 161 -5.47 -8.40 2.52
N LYS A 162 -6.27 -8.24 3.58
CA LYS A 162 -7.58 -7.57 3.53
C LYS A 162 -7.41 -6.14 3.04
N THR A 163 -8.24 -5.70 2.10
CA THR A 163 -8.13 -4.33 1.54
C THR A 163 -8.64 -3.24 2.49
N LEU A 164 -9.32 -3.62 3.56
CA LEU A 164 -9.86 -2.71 4.57
C LEU A 164 -9.91 -3.43 5.92
N ASP A 165 -9.75 -2.66 6.99
CA ASP A 165 -9.91 -3.12 8.36
C ASP A 165 -11.31 -3.73 8.61
N PRO A 166 -11.40 -4.97 9.13
CA PRO A 166 -12.65 -5.62 9.50
C PRO A 166 -13.57 -4.84 10.45
N SER A 167 -13.03 -3.94 11.27
CA SER A 167 -13.81 -3.10 12.18
C SER A 167 -14.44 -1.89 11.49
N ASP A 168 -14.03 -1.56 10.26
CA ASP A 168 -14.58 -0.43 9.51
C ASP A 168 -16.03 -0.71 9.11
N PHE A 169 -16.89 0.31 9.24
CA PHE A 169 -18.29 0.19 8.88
C PHE A 169 -18.51 -0.26 7.42
N ASN A 170 -17.59 0.07 6.51
CA ASN A 170 -17.69 -0.26 5.09
C ASN A 170 -17.11 -1.63 4.75
N TYR A 171 -16.56 -2.37 5.72
CA TYR A 171 -15.98 -3.69 5.48
C TYR A 171 -17.03 -4.72 5.09
N VAL A 172 -16.81 -5.36 3.95
CA VAL A 172 -17.59 -6.46 3.42
C VAL A 172 -16.64 -7.44 2.74
N SER A 173 -16.43 -8.59 3.39
CA SER A 173 -15.33 -9.51 3.07
C SER A 173 -15.46 -10.27 1.75
N ASP A 174 -16.66 -10.69 1.38
CA ASP A 174 -16.85 -11.68 0.32
C ASP A 174 -17.30 -10.98 -0.97
N TYR A 175 -16.52 -11.12 -2.04
CA TYR A 175 -16.82 -10.50 -3.32
C TYR A 175 -17.73 -11.41 -4.16
N ILE A 176 -18.89 -10.86 -4.54
CA ILE A 176 -19.89 -11.52 -5.39
C ILE A 176 -20.30 -10.51 -6.46
N ASN A 177 -19.81 -10.69 -7.68
CA ASN A 177 -19.95 -9.69 -8.73
C ASN A 177 -21.35 -9.59 -9.33
N ASP A 178 -22.13 -10.67 -9.26
CA ASP A 178 -23.50 -10.75 -9.78
C ASP A 178 -24.56 -10.68 -8.67
N ASP A 179 -24.19 -10.21 -7.48
CA ASP A 179 -25.12 -9.99 -6.37
C ASP A 179 -26.20 -8.97 -6.78
N ASP A 180 -27.40 -9.46 -7.10
CA ASP A 180 -28.59 -8.66 -7.43
C ASP A 180 -29.45 -8.37 -6.18
N SER A 181 -28.86 -8.23 -5.00
CA SER A 181 -29.59 -7.81 -3.79
C SER A 181 -29.86 -6.30 -3.78
N HIS A 182 -30.57 -5.84 -2.74
CA HIS A 182 -30.73 -4.41 -2.43
C HIS A 182 -29.62 -3.86 -1.52
N ASP A 183 -28.59 -4.66 -1.20
CA ASP A 183 -27.50 -4.22 -0.33
C ASP A 183 -26.56 -3.28 -1.08
N TYR A 184 -26.62 -1.99 -0.74
CA TYR A 184 -25.80 -0.94 -1.33
C TYR A 184 -24.31 -1.28 -1.36
N LYS A 185 -23.78 -1.93 -0.31
CA LYS A 185 -22.34 -2.19 -0.15
C LYS A 185 -21.88 -3.43 -0.92
N ARG A 186 -22.79 -4.29 -1.38
CA ARG A 186 -22.48 -5.57 -2.04
C ARG A 186 -22.89 -5.61 -3.49
N ALA A 187 -24.08 -5.11 -3.78
CA ALA A 187 -24.76 -5.35 -5.05
C ALA A 187 -23.87 -5.00 -6.25
N HIS A 188 -23.81 -5.92 -7.21
CA HIS A 188 -22.93 -5.90 -8.37
C HIS A 188 -21.45 -5.71 -8.02
N GLY A 189 -20.98 -6.38 -6.97
CA GLY A 189 -19.58 -6.39 -6.59
C GLY A 189 -19.05 -5.07 -6.02
N PHE A 190 -19.91 -4.24 -5.43
CA PHE A 190 -19.52 -2.91 -4.93
C PHE A 190 -18.41 -2.97 -3.87
N ASN A 191 -18.26 -4.09 -3.17
CA ASN A 191 -17.24 -4.30 -2.14
C ASN A 191 -15.86 -4.74 -2.66
N TYR A 192 -15.59 -4.75 -3.96
CA TYR A 192 -14.34 -5.32 -4.53
C TYR A 192 -13.03 -4.89 -3.83
N HIS A 193 -12.99 -3.65 -3.34
CA HIS A 193 -11.85 -3.07 -2.60
C HIS A 193 -12.17 -2.71 -1.14
N ASN A 194 -13.26 -3.21 -0.57
CA ASN A 194 -13.72 -2.91 0.79
C ASN A 194 -13.81 -4.16 1.68
N GLY A 195 -12.81 -5.04 1.65
CA GLY A 195 -12.78 -6.21 2.51
C GLY A 195 -12.16 -7.46 1.88
N PRO A 196 -12.39 -7.76 0.58
CA PRO A 196 -11.77 -8.91 -0.05
C PRO A 196 -10.25 -8.92 0.13
N GLU A 197 -9.66 -10.10 0.14
CA GLU A 197 -8.25 -10.28 0.47
C GLU A 197 -7.44 -10.41 -0.82
N TRP A 198 -6.45 -9.53 -1.04
CA TRP A 198 -5.70 -9.46 -2.29
C TRP A 198 -4.29 -10.03 -2.14
N LEU A 199 -3.89 -10.88 -3.08
CA LEU A 199 -2.63 -11.63 -2.97
C LEU A 199 -1.40 -10.80 -3.29
N TRP A 200 -1.46 -9.91 -4.29
CA TRP A 200 -0.29 -9.12 -4.67
C TRP A 200 0.26 -8.25 -3.52
N LEU A 201 -0.63 -7.80 -2.63
CA LEU A 201 -0.30 -7.05 -1.42
C LEU A 201 0.53 -7.87 -0.42
N MET A 202 0.34 -9.20 -0.37
CA MET A 202 1.17 -10.07 0.47
C MET A 202 2.65 -10.00 0.05
N GLY A 203 2.92 -9.91 -1.25
CA GLY A 203 4.28 -9.70 -1.75
C GLY A 203 4.89 -8.39 -1.23
N TYR A 204 4.14 -7.29 -1.29
CA TYR A 204 4.59 -6.01 -0.73
C TYR A 204 4.76 -6.06 0.79
N TYR A 205 3.83 -6.67 1.52
CA TYR A 205 3.93 -6.88 2.96
C TYR A 205 5.22 -7.62 3.35
N ILE A 206 5.48 -8.76 2.71
CA ILE A 206 6.66 -9.58 2.99
C ILE A 206 7.94 -8.77 2.72
N ARG A 207 8.02 -8.09 1.58
CA ARG A 207 9.17 -7.25 1.21
C ARG A 207 9.39 -6.12 2.22
N ALA A 208 8.32 -5.46 2.64
CA ALA A 208 8.37 -4.40 3.65
C ALA A 208 8.85 -4.94 5.01
N LYS A 209 8.27 -6.03 5.52
CA LYS A 209 8.70 -6.66 6.79
C LYS A 209 10.17 -7.05 6.76
N LEU A 210 10.65 -7.68 5.67
CA LEU A 210 12.05 -8.06 5.52
C LEU A 210 12.98 -6.85 5.54
N TYR A 211 12.64 -5.77 4.85
CA TYR A 211 13.45 -4.56 4.84
C TYR A 211 13.48 -3.88 6.20
N TRP A 212 12.32 -3.58 6.77
CA TRP A 212 12.21 -2.78 7.98
C TRP A 212 12.66 -3.54 9.23
N SER A 213 12.54 -4.87 9.27
CA SER A 213 13.12 -5.67 10.36
C SER A 213 14.63 -5.48 10.50
N LYS A 214 15.35 -5.32 9.39
CA LYS A 214 16.80 -5.04 9.39
C LYS A 214 17.11 -3.62 9.89
N GLN A 215 16.20 -2.67 9.68
CA GLN A 215 16.34 -1.29 10.16
C GLN A 215 16.09 -1.14 11.67
N ARG A 216 15.63 -2.22 12.34
CA ARG A 216 15.46 -2.25 13.80
C ARG A 216 16.76 -2.46 14.56
N ASP A 217 17.84 -2.82 13.87
CA ASP A 217 19.15 -3.12 14.45
C ASP A 217 19.09 -4.19 15.58
N ASP A 218 18.09 -5.08 15.53
CA ASP A 218 17.89 -6.19 16.46
C ASP A 218 17.89 -7.56 15.70
N PRO A 219 18.93 -8.39 15.89
CA PRO A 219 19.02 -9.71 15.25
C PRO A 219 17.86 -10.66 15.58
N LEU A 220 17.22 -10.53 16.75
CA LEU A 220 16.08 -11.35 17.13
C LEU A 220 14.86 -11.01 16.29
N ILE A 221 14.58 -9.72 16.07
CA ILE A 221 13.48 -9.25 15.22
C ILE A 221 13.68 -9.75 13.78
N VAL A 222 14.90 -9.67 13.24
CA VAL A 222 15.21 -10.18 11.90
C VAL A 222 14.96 -11.68 11.81
N LYS A 223 15.47 -12.47 12.77
CA LYS A 223 15.29 -13.92 12.81
C LYS A 223 13.82 -14.33 12.90
N GLN A 224 13.04 -13.65 13.75
CA GLN A 224 11.60 -13.88 13.89
C GLN A 224 10.85 -13.53 12.60
N THR A 225 11.23 -12.42 11.96
CA THR A 225 10.65 -11.98 10.68
C THR A 225 10.90 -13.01 9.58
N ILE A 226 12.13 -13.51 9.43
CA ILE A 226 12.45 -14.56 8.44
C ILE A 226 11.63 -15.83 8.69
N LYS A 227 11.45 -16.23 9.96
CA LYS A 227 10.61 -17.38 10.33
C LYS A 227 9.15 -17.15 9.94
N HIS A 228 8.60 -15.96 10.25
CA HIS A 228 7.24 -15.57 9.86
C HIS A 228 7.07 -15.62 8.34
N VAL A 229 7.96 -14.97 7.59
CA VAL A 229 7.91 -14.91 6.12
C VAL A 229 7.99 -16.30 5.50
N ARG A 230 8.86 -17.19 5.98
CA ARG A 230 8.92 -18.58 5.50
C ARG A 230 7.62 -19.34 5.73
N LYS A 231 6.95 -19.10 6.86
CA LYS A 231 5.63 -19.68 7.15
C LYS A 231 4.59 -19.18 6.14
N CYS A 232 4.55 -17.87 5.88
CA CYS A 232 3.66 -17.31 4.86
C CYS A 232 3.97 -17.91 3.48
N LEU A 233 5.22 -17.92 3.01
CA LEU A 233 5.54 -18.48 1.69
C LEU A 233 5.19 -19.98 1.56
N THR A 234 5.27 -20.74 2.65
CA THR A 234 4.86 -22.15 2.67
C THR A 234 3.37 -22.32 2.41
N SER A 235 2.49 -21.47 2.97
CA SER A 235 1.06 -21.55 2.70
C SER A 235 0.72 -21.21 1.24
N HIS A 236 1.49 -20.34 0.58
CA HIS A 236 1.31 -20.06 -0.85
C HIS A 236 1.78 -21.21 -1.74
N ILE A 237 2.82 -21.94 -1.36
CA ILE A 237 3.22 -23.18 -2.05
C ILE A 237 2.11 -24.23 -1.94
N GLN A 238 1.47 -24.35 -0.77
CA GLN A 238 0.30 -25.22 -0.60
C GLN A 238 -0.87 -24.78 -1.49
N LEU A 239 -1.16 -23.48 -1.55
CA LEU A 239 -2.20 -22.93 -2.42
C LEU A 239 -1.93 -23.27 -3.89
N LEU A 240 -0.71 -22.99 -4.39
CA LEU A 240 -0.28 -23.34 -5.74
C LEU A 240 -0.46 -24.84 -6.06
N ASN A 241 -0.22 -25.70 -5.07
CA ASN A 241 -0.38 -27.14 -5.25
C ASN A 241 -1.82 -27.64 -5.18
N SER A 242 -2.72 -26.84 -4.62
CA SER A 242 -4.14 -27.17 -4.45
C SER A 242 -5.01 -26.77 -5.65
N THR A 243 -4.52 -25.92 -6.54
CA THR A 243 -5.28 -25.44 -7.71
C THR A 243 -4.82 -26.15 -8.98
N ASP A 244 -5.77 -26.45 -9.87
CA ASP A 244 -5.47 -27.07 -11.17
C ASP A 244 -4.56 -26.20 -12.03
N TRP A 245 -4.69 -24.88 -11.88
CA TRP A 245 -3.97 -23.88 -12.65
C TRP A 245 -2.53 -23.68 -12.23
N ARG A 246 -2.12 -24.21 -11.06
CA ARG A 246 -0.79 -23.97 -10.46
C ARG A 246 -0.42 -22.48 -10.41
N GLY A 247 -1.42 -21.63 -10.18
CA GLY A 247 -1.28 -20.19 -10.13
C GLY A 247 -1.86 -19.59 -8.85
N LEU A 248 -1.47 -18.34 -8.59
CA LEU A 248 -1.98 -17.56 -7.47
C LEU A 248 -3.15 -16.69 -7.95
N PRO A 249 -4.29 -16.71 -7.24
CA PRO A 249 -5.45 -15.92 -7.61
C PRO A 249 -5.21 -14.41 -7.43
N GLU A 250 -6.11 -13.61 -8.01
CA GLU A 250 -6.15 -12.16 -7.81
C GLU A 250 -6.59 -11.80 -6.39
N VAL A 251 -7.75 -12.34 -6.02
CA VAL A 251 -8.48 -12.08 -4.77
C VAL A 251 -8.98 -13.40 -4.17
N THR A 252 -9.09 -13.46 -2.85
CA THR A 252 -9.86 -14.46 -2.12
C THR A 252 -10.95 -13.78 -1.29
N ASN A 253 -11.98 -14.56 -0.94
CA ASN A 253 -12.97 -14.16 0.06
C ASN A 253 -12.39 -14.37 1.46
N ALA A 254 -13.14 -14.00 2.51
CA ALA A 254 -12.68 -13.98 3.89
C ALA A 254 -11.85 -15.22 4.28
N ASN A 255 -10.70 -15.04 4.93
CA ASN A 255 -9.87 -16.13 5.45
C ASN A 255 -9.34 -17.10 4.36
N GLY A 256 -9.08 -16.59 3.16
CA GLY A 256 -8.55 -17.37 2.04
C GLY A 256 -9.56 -18.33 1.41
N HIS A 257 -10.87 -18.11 1.58
CA HIS A 257 -11.89 -18.88 0.85
C HIS A 257 -11.84 -18.53 -0.64
N THR A 258 -12.07 -19.52 -1.50
CA THR A 258 -12.08 -19.30 -2.95
C THR A 258 -13.14 -18.27 -3.34
N CYS A 259 -12.75 -17.26 -4.11
CA CYS A 259 -13.66 -16.32 -4.73
C CYS A 259 -13.94 -16.78 -6.19
N PRO A 260 -15.17 -17.15 -6.55
CA PRO A 260 -15.50 -17.63 -7.90
C PRO A 260 -15.32 -16.57 -9.00
N TYR A 261 -15.37 -15.29 -8.65
CA TYR A 261 -15.21 -14.16 -9.58
C TYR A 261 -13.76 -13.70 -9.73
N SER A 262 -12.83 -14.32 -8.99
CA SER A 262 -11.41 -13.98 -9.03
C SER A 262 -10.72 -14.63 -10.21
N CYS A 263 -9.79 -13.91 -10.85
CA CYS A 263 -8.87 -14.54 -11.78
C CYS A 263 -8.01 -15.58 -11.05
N TYR A 264 -8.06 -16.84 -11.48
CA TYR A 264 -7.34 -17.95 -10.83
C TYR A 264 -5.81 -17.88 -10.97
N VAL A 265 -5.31 -17.19 -11.99
CA VAL A 265 -3.86 -17.02 -12.23
C VAL A 265 -3.57 -15.57 -12.57
N GLN A 266 -3.22 -14.80 -11.56
CA GLN A 266 -3.04 -13.37 -11.72
C GLN A 266 -1.56 -13.00 -11.77
N ALA A 267 -1.19 -12.26 -12.82
CA ALA A 267 0.19 -11.88 -13.10
C ALA A 267 0.82 -11.08 -11.96
N TRP A 268 0.13 -10.05 -11.45
CA TRP A 268 0.66 -9.23 -10.35
C TRP A 268 0.82 -10.01 -9.05
N SER A 269 0.00 -11.03 -8.81
CA SER A 269 0.07 -11.83 -7.59
C SER A 269 1.37 -12.61 -7.65
N SER A 270 1.57 -13.34 -8.75
CA SER A 270 2.78 -14.12 -8.97
C SER A 270 4.05 -13.24 -8.96
N ALA A 271 4.01 -12.07 -9.62
CA ALA A 271 5.15 -11.18 -9.73
C ALA A 271 5.64 -10.68 -8.36
N THR A 272 4.76 -10.19 -7.49
CA THR A 272 5.18 -9.64 -6.20
C THR A 272 5.70 -10.72 -5.25
N PHE A 273 5.22 -11.98 -5.35
CA PHE A 273 5.81 -13.11 -4.64
C PHE A 273 7.21 -13.43 -5.14
N ILE A 274 7.46 -13.42 -6.45
CA ILE A 274 8.80 -13.63 -7.00
C ILE A 274 9.78 -12.57 -6.46
N GLU A 275 9.36 -11.31 -6.42
CA GLU A 275 10.16 -10.23 -5.82
C GLU A 275 10.40 -10.46 -4.32
N ALA A 276 9.40 -10.91 -3.58
CA ALA A 276 9.52 -11.25 -2.16
C ALA A 276 10.52 -12.40 -1.92
N PHE A 277 10.49 -13.44 -2.76
CA PHE A 277 11.47 -14.52 -2.72
C PHE A 277 12.89 -14.02 -3.02
N TYR A 278 13.04 -13.14 -4.01
CA TYR A 278 14.32 -12.52 -4.34
C TYR A 278 14.90 -11.73 -3.15
N ASP A 279 14.07 -10.92 -2.49
CA ASP A 279 14.49 -10.17 -1.30
C ASP A 279 14.82 -11.10 -0.11
N LEU A 280 14.06 -12.19 0.08
CA LEU A 280 14.33 -13.19 1.13
C LEU A 280 15.66 -13.91 0.93
N GLN A 281 16.01 -14.30 -0.31
CA GLN A 281 17.28 -14.97 -0.60
C GLN A 281 18.51 -14.10 -0.29
N ARG A 282 18.31 -12.77 -0.23
CA ARG A 282 19.35 -11.78 0.05
C ARG A 282 19.26 -11.24 1.49
N SER A 283 18.49 -11.91 2.36
CA SER A 283 18.22 -11.46 3.73
C SER A 283 18.91 -12.26 4.81
#